data_AF-A0A840UKF8-F1
#
_entry.id   AF-A0A840UKF8-F1
#
_cell.length_a   1.000
_cell.length_b   1.000
_cell.length_c   1.000
_cell.angle_alpha   90.00
_cell.angle_beta   90.00
_cell.angle_gamma   90.00
#
_symmetry.space_group_name_H-M   'P 1'
#
loop_
_entity.id
_entity.type
_entity.pdbx_description
1 polymer ?
#
loop_
_entity_poly.entity_id
_entity_poly.type
_entity_poly.pdbx_seq_one_letter_code
_entity_poly.pdbx_strand_id
1 'polypeptide(L)'
;MLNVIADRADWCKQFGISISEEDWTCDKLPATMVTDMGSEYKSENFEQIAELSDKVINLPSYRPELKGMVEKFFDVVQSTYKKHLKGKGVIEPDYQERGVHDYRKDACLTMSDFEKIILHCIIYYNSKRIIVVLCQEKVQVKQRTPSDF
;
A
#
# COMPACT_ATOMS: atom_id res chain seq x y z
N MET A 1 16.22 -7.10 -0.37
CA MET A 1 15.36 -6.98 0.83
C MET A 1 15.85 -5.97 1.87
N LEU A 2 16.90 -5.16 1.62
CA LEU A 2 17.41 -4.20 2.60
C LEU A 2 16.35 -3.20 3.08
N ASN A 3 15.51 -2.70 2.17
CA ASN A 3 14.41 -1.84 2.56
C ASN A 3 13.40 -2.53 3.47
N VAL A 4 13.23 -3.86 3.47
CA VAL A 4 12.25 -4.55 4.34
C VAL A 4 12.67 -4.47 5.82
N ILE A 5 13.97 -4.53 6.08
CA ILE A 5 14.56 -4.56 7.43
C ILE A 5 15.13 -3.21 7.89
N ALA A 6 15.10 -2.19 7.03
CA ALA A 6 15.61 -0.87 7.36
C ALA A 6 14.67 -0.15 8.34
N ASP A 7 15.26 0.59 9.27
CA ASP A 7 14.51 1.49 10.16
C ASP A 7 13.75 2.54 9.34
N ARG A 8 12.44 2.64 9.59
CA ARG A 8 11.54 3.50 8.82
C ARG A 8 11.73 4.97 9.17
N ALA A 9 12.04 5.28 10.41
CA ALA A 9 12.24 6.65 10.86
C ALA A 9 13.51 7.23 10.23
N ASP A 10 14.62 6.48 10.27
CA ASP A 10 15.89 6.84 9.64
C ASP A 10 15.79 6.93 8.12
N TRP A 11 15.05 6.00 7.48
CA TRP A 11 14.78 6.09 6.05
C TRP A 11 14.00 7.36 5.70
N CYS A 12 12.89 7.63 6.40
CA CYS A 12 12.06 8.82 6.17
C CYS A 12 12.84 10.12 6.43
N LYS A 13 13.77 10.11 7.40
CA LYS A 13 14.61 11.26 7.74
C LYS A 13 15.52 11.70 6.59
N GLN A 14 16.00 10.76 5.77
CA GLN A 14 16.78 11.08 4.56
C GLN A 14 15.98 11.92 3.55
N PHE A 15 14.65 11.80 3.59
CA PHE A 15 13.73 12.56 2.77
C PHE A 15 13.19 13.82 3.45
N GLY A 16 13.64 14.13 4.67
CA GLY A 16 13.17 15.25 5.48
C GLY A 16 11.83 15.00 6.17
N ILE A 17 11.40 13.74 6.30
CA ILE A 17 10.13 13.36 6.92
C ILE A 17 10.43 12.78 8.31
N SER A 18 9.82 13.36 9.34
CA SER A 18 9.91 12.85 10.72
C SER A 18 8.65 12.06 11.06
N ILE A 19 8.84 10.80 11.47
CA ILE A 19 7.78 9.91 11.94
C ILE A 19 8.19 9.30 13.29
N SER A 20 7.20 8.86 14.06
CA SER A 20 7.43 8.00 15.23
C SER A 20 7.54 6.55 14.79
N GLU A 21 8.18 5.69 15.61
CA GLU A 21 8.24 4.25 15.34
C GLU A 21 6.84 3.62 15.25
N GLU A 22 5.87 4.17 16.00
CA GLU A 22 4.48 3.71 16.03
C GLU A 22 3.74 3.94 14.70
N ASP A 23 4.14 4.95 13.92
CA ASP A 23 3.53 5.27 12.63
C ASP A 23 3.84 4.19 11.57
N TRP A 24 4.95 3.47 11.73
CA TRP A 24 5.36 2.40 10.81
C TRP A 24 6.30 1.38 11.47
N THR A 25 5.72 0.41 12.17
CA THR A 25 6.43 -0.59 12.98
C THR A 25 7.05 -1.75 12.18
N CYS A 26 7.42 -1.56 10.91
CA CYS A 26 7.91 -2.65 10.04
C CYS A 26 9.41 -2.53 9.80
N ASP A 27 10.19 -3.24 10.62
CA ASP A 27 11.66 -3.24 10.67
C ASP A 27 12.26 -4.66 10.55
N LYS A 28 11.42 -5.69 10.41
CA LYS A 28 11.82 -7.10 10.44
C LYS A 28 11.43 -7.83 9.18
N LEU A 29 12.19 -8.87 8.89
CA LEU A 29 11.88 -9.76 7.79
C LEU A 29 10.66 -10.63 8.15
N PRO A 30 9.64 -10.71 7.26
CA PRO A 30 8.50 -11.58 7.50
C PRO A 30 8.91 -13.06 7.42
N ALA A 31 8.31 -13.88 8.28
CA ALA A 31 8.45 -15.34 8.25
C ALA A 31 7.94 -15.94 6.93
N THR A 32 6.85 -15.39 6.37
CA THR A 32 6.27 -15.89 5.12
C THR A 32 6.11 -14.76 4.12
N MET A 33 6.65 -14.94 2.92
CA MET A 33 6.42 -14.07 1.78
C MET A 33 5.47 -14.75 0.78
N VAL A 34 4.47 -14.00 0.34
CA VAL A 34 3.53 -14.46 -0.69
C VAL A 34 3.76 -13.61 -1.94
N THR A 35 4.15 -14.26 -3.02
CA THR A 35 4.56 -13.65 -4.29
C THR A 35 3.65 -14.13 -5.42
N ASP A 36 3.61 -13.39 -6.53
CA ASP A 36 2.95 -13.88 -7.75
C ASP A 36 3.89 -14.80 -8.55
N MET A 37 3.39 -15.32 -9.67
CA MET A 37 4.16 -16.17 -10.59
C MET A 37 5.11 -15.41 -11.53
N GLY A 38 5.52 -14.19 -11.17
CA GLY A 38 6.52 -13.40 -11.88
C GLY A 38 7.86 -14.13 -12.01
N SER A 39 8.54 -13.94 -13.13
CA SER A 39 9.87 -14.53 -13.38
C SER A 39 10.92 -14.00 -12.41
N GLU A 40 10.73 -12.79 -11.87
CA GLU A 40 11.64 -12.18 -10.91
C GLU A 40 11.71 -12.98 -9.60
N TYR A 41 10.56 -13.52 -9.16
CA TYR A 41 10.42 -14.31 -7.93
C TYR A 41 10.80 -15.80 -8.11
N LYS A 42 11.10 -16.22 -9.34
CA LYS A 42 11.61 -17.57 -9.68
C LYS A 42 13.12 -17.60 -9.89
N SER A 43 13.79 -16.46 -9.74
CA SER A 43 15.23 -16.39 -9.93
C SER A 43 15.96 -17.01 -8.74
N GLU A 44 17.08 -17.69 -9.01
CA GLU A 44 17.95 -18.28 -7.98
C GLU A 44 18.39 -17.22 -6.94
N ASN A 45 18.64 -15.99 -7.39
CA ASN A 45 18.97 -14.87 -6.52
C ASN A 45 17.85 -14.54 -5.53
N PHE A 46 16.58 -14.58 -5.98
CA PHE A 46 15.45 -14.34 -5.10
C PHE A 46 15.28 -15.49 -4.12
N GLU A 47 15.46 -16.74 -4.56
CA GLU A 47 15.41 -17.93 -3.69
C GLU A 47 16.44 -17.84 -2.56
N GLN A 48 17.70 -17.47 -2.85
CA GLN A 48 18.75 -17.28 -1.84
C GLN A 48 18.41 -16.19 -0.82
N ILE A 49 17.82 -15.07 -1.28
CA ILE A 49 17.40 -13.98 -0.38
C ILE A 49 16.17 -14.40 0.44
N ALA A 50 15.30 -15.20 -0.16
CA ALA A 50 14.12 -15.77 0.44
C ALA A 50 14.41 -16.85 1.48
N GLU A 51 15.56 -17.54 1.43
CA GLU A 51 15.99 -18.48 2.48
C GLU A 51 16.12 -17.81 3.86
N LEU A 52 16.29 -16.49 3.90
CA LEU A 52 16.26 -15.73 5.15
C LEU A 52 14.86 -15.68 5.77
N SER A 53 13.81 -15.90 4.98
CA SER A 53 12.43 -16.07 5.45
C SER A 53 12.10 -17.54 5.61
N ASP A 54 11.25 -17.88 6.58
CA ASP A 54 10.87 -19.28 6.83
C ASP A 54 10.17 -19.92 5.62
N LYS A 55 9.46 -19.12 4.80
CA LYS A 55 8.67 -19.63 3.69
C LYS A 55 8.43 -18.61 2.58
N VAL A 56 8.56 -19.05 1.33
CA VAL A 56 8.07 -18.31 0.16
C VAL A 56 6.99 -19.09 -0.56
N ILE A 57 5.85 -18.44 -0.77
CA ILE A 57 4.66 -19.00 -1.41
C ILE A 57 4.42 -18.26 -2.72
N ASN A 58 4.63 -18.98 -3.79
CA ASN A 58 4.35 -18.55 -5.15
C ASN A 58 2.89 -18.86 -5.51
N LEU A 59 2.07 -17.83 -5.71
CA LEU A 59 0.66 -17.98 -6.06
C LEU A 59 0.50 -18.54 -7.49
N PRO A 60 -0.48 -19.41 -7.76
CA PRO A 60 -0.69 -19.98 -9.09
C PRO A 60 -0.91 -18.91 -10.16
N SER A 61 -0.41 -19.17 -11.37
CA SER A 61 -0.59 -18.28 -12.53
C SER A 61 -2.07 -18.07 -12.84
N TYR A 62 -2.40 -16.87 -13.34
CA TYR A 62 -3.76 -16.50 -13.78
C TYR A 62 -4.83 -16.51 -12.67
N ARG A 63 -4.41 -16.30 -11.41
CA ARG A 63 -5.30 -16.24 -10.24
C ARG A 63 -5.18 -14.88 -9.51
N PRO A 64 -5.57 -13.76 -10.16
CA PRO A 64 -5.42 -12.42 -9.59
C PRO A 64 -6.22 -12.21 -8.29
N GLU A 65 -7.30 -12.97 -8.10
CA GLU A 65 -8.14 -12.86 -6.90
C GLU A 65 -7.40 -13.22 -5.60
N LEU A 66 -6.30 -13.98 -5.69
CA LEU A 66 -5.45 -14.31 -4.55
C LEU A 66 -4.56 -13.13 -4.10
N LYS A 67 -4.54 -12.03 -4.88
CA LYS A 67 -3.73 -10.82 -4.64
C LYS A 67 -4.57 -9.56 -4.41
N GLY A 68 -5.88 -9.70 -4.20
CA GLY A 68 -6.80 -8.57 -4.12
C GLY A 68 -6.44 -7.52 -3.06
N MET A 69 -5.89 -7.91 -1.91
CA MET A 69 -5.45 -6.93 -0.89
C MET A 69 -4.28 -6.05 -1.35
N VAL A 70 -3.31 -6.65 -2.04
CA VAL A 70 -2.11 -5.96 -2.53
C VAL A 70 -2.48 -5.04 -3.69
N GLU A 71 -3.29 -5.54 -4.63
CA GLU A 71 -3.82 -4.72 -5.73
C GLU A 71 -4.64 -3.55 -5.20
N LYS A 72 -5.50 -3.80 -4.21
CA LYS A 72 -6.28 -2.73 -3.61
C LYS A 72 -5.43 -1.71 -2.87
N PHE A 73 -4.35 -2.13 -2.22
CA PHE A 73 -3.40 -1.21 -1.61
C PHE A 73 -2.74 -0.31 -2.66
N PHE A 74 -2.31 -0.87 -3.81
CA PHE A 74 -1.80 -0.06 -4.91
C PHE A 74 -2.84 0.94 -5.42
N ASP A 75 -4.11 0.54 -5.56
CA ASP A 75 -5.19 1.46 -5.94
C ASP A 75 -5.36 2.61 -4.93
N VAL A 76 -5.29 2.30 -3.62
CA VAL A 76 -5.42 3.31 -2.56
C VAL A 76 -4.26 4.31 -2.61
N VAL A 77 -3.02 3.83 -2.72
CA VAL A 77 -1.84 4.70 -2.84
C VAL A 77 -1.94 5.57 -4.10
N GLN A 78 -2.23 4.96 -5.25
CA GLN A 78 -2.39 5.68 -6.52
C GLN A 78 -3.50 6.72 -6.49
N SER A 79 -4.68 6.35 -6.00
CA SER A 79 -5.82 7.28 -5.91
C SER A 79 -5.57 8.45 -4.95
N THR A 80 -4.65 8.30 -4.00
CA THR A 80 -4.27 9.36 -3.06
C THR A 80 -3.40 10.41 -3.74
N TYR A 81 -2.33 10.01 -4.44
CA TYR A 81 -1.43 10.97 -5.07
C TYR A 81 -1.94 11.51 -6.42
N LYS A 82 -2.65 10.70 -7.23
CA LYS A 82 -3.08 11.11 -8.58
C LYS A 82 -3.93 12.38 -8.56
N LYS A 83 -4.80 12.53 -7.55
CA LYS A 83 -5.63 13.73 -7.34
C LYS A 83 -4.82 15.01 -7.19
N HIS A 84 -3.63 14.93 -6.61
CA HIS A 84 -2.75 16.07 -6.31
C HIS A 84 -1.71 16.33 -7.41
N LEU A 85 -1.50 15.36 -8.31
CA LEU A 85 -0.48 15.41 -9.36
C LEU A 85 -1.06 15.50 -10.78
N LYS A 86 -2.34 15.85 -10.90
CA LYS A 86 -2.96 16.11 -12.21
C LYS A 86 -2.19 17.20 -12.95
N GLY A 87 -1.83 16.94 -14.21
CA GLY A 87 -0.99 17.84 -15.01
C GLY A 87 0.50 17.86 -14.63
N LYS A 88 0.98 16.90 -13.84
CA LYS A 88 2.40 16.70 -13.50
C LYS A 88 2.93 15.33 -13.98
N GLY A 89 2.42 14.87 -15.12
CA GLY A 89 2.81 13.60 -15.72
C GLY A 89 2.03 12.37 -15.24
N VAL A 90 0.95 12.55 -14.47
CA VAL A 90 -0.01 11.46 -14.19
C VAL A 90 -0.79 11.12 -15.45
N ILE A 91 -0.75 9.85 -15.84
CA ILE A 91 -1.53 9.31 -16.97
C ILE A 91 -2.98 9.16 -16.53
N GLU A 92 -3.87 9.80 -17.27
CA GLU A 92 -5.32 9.73 -17.10
C GLU A 92 -5.92 8.63 -18.04
N PRO A 93 -7.15 8.15 -17.78
CA PRO A 93 -7.75 7.04 -18.53
C PRO A 93 -7.88 7.27 -20.05
N ASP A 94 -7.90 8.53 -20.48
CA ASP A 94 -8.02 8.97 -21.87
C ASP A 94 -6.71 8.85 -22.66
N TYR A 95 -5.60 8.39 -22.07
CA TYR A 95 -4.28 8.39 -22.74
C TYR A 95 -4.21 7.65 -24.10
N GLN A 96 -5.11 6.69 -24.34
CA GLN A 96 -5.17 5.94 -25.61
C GLN A 96 -6.07 6.59 -26.66
N GLU A 97 -6.78 7.66 -26.32
CA GLU A 97 -7.68 8.34 -27.24
C GLU A 97 -6.89 9.23 -28.23
N ARG A 98 -7.41 9.34 -29.45
CA ARG A 98 -6.71 10.03 -30.54
C ARG A 98 -6.70 11.54 -30.28
N GLY A 99 -5.51 12.13 -30.25
CA GLY A 99 -5.32 13.58 -30.06
C GLY A 99 -5.20 14.00 -28.60
N VAL A 100 -5.09 13.04 -27.67
CA VAL A 100 -4.88 13.32 -26.25
C VAL A 100 -3.46 13.82 -26.00
N HIS A 101 -3.36 14.65 -24.96
CA HIS A 101 -2.14 15.28 -24.52
C HIS A 101 -1.06 14.25 -24.16
N ASP A 102 0.17 14.54 -24.54
CA ASP A 102 1.31 13.69 -24.20
C ASP A 102 1.76 13.97 -22.75
N TYR A 103 1.23 13.19 -21.80
CA TYR A 103 1.54 13.31 -20.37
C TYR A 103 3.03 13.22 -20.05
N ARG A 104 3.86 12.64 -20.93
CA ARG A 104 5.31 12.59 -20.73
C ARG A 104 5.93 14.00 -20.72
N LYS A 105 5.32 14.95 -21.44
CA LYS A 105 5.77 16.34 -21.48
C LYS A 105 5.47 17.10 -20.20
N ASP A 106 4.53 16.60 -19.39
CA ASP A 106 4.17 17.18 -18.09
C ASP A 106 5.03 16.62 -16.94
N ALA A 107 5.92 15.67 -17.20
CA ALA A 107 6.77 15.05 -16.19
C ALA A 107 7.76 16.08 -15.63
N CYS A 108 7.44 16.62 -14.45
CA CYS A 108 8.21 17.67 -13.79
C CYS A 108 8.81 17.23 -12.45
N LEU A 109 8.52 16.01 -12.00
CA LEU A 109 9.00 15.47 -10.72
C LEU A 109 10.29 14.66 -10.93
N THR A 110 11.24 14.84 -10.02
CA THR A 110 12.40 13.95 -9.93
C THR A 110 12.02 12.63 -9.25
N MET A 111 12.89 11.62 -9.35
CA MET A 111 12.71 10.36 -8.63
C MET A 111 12.58 10.59 -7.12
N SER A 112 13.43 11.44 -6.55
CA SER A 112 13.39 11.77 -5.11
C SER A 112 12.09 12.47 -4.71
N ASP A 113 11.53 13.33 -5.58
CA ASP A 113 10.24 13.97 -5.31
C ASP A 113 9.10 12.95 -5.29
N PHE A 114 9.12 12.00 -6.23
CA PHE A 114 8.11 10.95 -6.28
C PHE A 114 8.22 10.00 -5.09
N GLU A 115 9.42 9.62 -4.67
CA GLU A 115 9.66 8.82 -3.46
C GLU A 115 9.10 9.50 -2.21
N LYS A 116 9.29 10.82 -2.04
CA LYS A 116 8.68 11.61 -0.96
C LYS A 116 7.16 11.53 -0.96
N ILE A 117 6.55 11.67 -2.14
CA ILE A 117 5.09 11.61 -2.30
C ILE A 117 4.57 10.23 -1.89
N ILE A 118 5.25 9.16 -2.31
CA ILE A 118 4.88 7.78 -1.95
C ILE A 118 5.03 7.56 -0.43
N LEU A 119 6.12 8.02 0.18
CA LEU A 119 6.31 7.94 1.63
C LEU A 119 5.17 8.63 2.39
N HIS A 120 4.80 9.85 2.00
CA HIS A 120 3.66 10.55 2.60
C HIS A 120 2.34 9.78 2.45
N CYS A 121 2.10 9.15 1.30
CA CYS A 121 0.91 8.34 1.08
C CYS A 121 0.88 7.10 2.00
N ILE A 122 2.02 6.43 2.18
CA ILE A 122 2.13 5.25 3.05
C ILE A 122 1.93 5.63 4.52
N ILE A 123 2.62 6.68 4.98
CA ILE A 123 2.51 7.19 6.35
C ILE A 123 1.06 7.60 6.65
N TYR A 124 0.42 8.32 5.71
CA TYR A 124 -1.00 8.68 5.83
C TYR A 124 -1.90 7.44 5.95
N TYR A 125 -1.66 6.42 5.12
CA TYR A 125 -2.44 5.17 5.16
C TYR A 125 -2.26 4.41 6.48
N ASN A 126 -1.04 4.38 7.04
CA ASN A 126 -0.75 3.67 8.28
C ASN A 126 -1.27 4.40 9.52
N SER A 127 -1.07 5.73 9.59
CA SER A 127 -1.37 6.54 10.78
C SER A 127 -2.82 7.04 10.86
N LYS A 128 -3.51 7.26 9.72
CA LYS A 128 -4.86 7.87 9.69
C LYS A 128 -6.00 6.86 9.60
N ARG A 129 -5.87 5.70 10.24
CA ARG A 129 -7.03 4.82 10.46
C ARG A 129 -7.89 5.42 11.57
N ILE A 130 -8.78 6.34 11.21
CA ILE A 130 -9.92 6.66 12.07
C ILE A 130 -10.79 5.41 12.08
N ILE A 131 -10.52 4.49 13.01
CA ILE A 131 -11.58 3.62 13.50
C ILE A 131 -12.47 4.58 14.28
N VAL A 132 -13.44 5.20 13.60
CA VAL A 132 -14.65 5.60 14.30
C VAL A 132 -15.18 4.27 14.77
N VAL A 133 -14.80 3.88 15.98
CA VAL A 133 -15.56 2.90 16.73
C VAL A 133 -16.95 3.52 16.70
N LEU A 134 -17.81 3.01 15.80
CA LEU A 134 -19.23 3.12 15.98
C LEU A 134 -19.40 2.55 17.37
N CYS A 135 -19.47 3.45 18.34
CA CYS A 135 -19.71 3.16 19.72
C CYS A 135 -20.85 2.16 19.67
N GLN A 136 -20.57 0.91 20.05
CA GLN A 136 -21.64 -0.03 20.33
C GLN A 136 -22.29 0.48 21.62
N GLU A 137 -23.05 1.57 21.50
CA GLU A 137 -24.08 1.89 22.44
C GLU A 137 -25.00 0.67 22.41
N LYS A 138 -24.98 -0.04 23.53
CA LYS A 138 -25.81 -1.20 23.81
C LYS A 138 -27.26 -0.82 23.49
N VAL A 139 -27.74 -1.19 22.31
CA VAL A 139 -29.18 -1.25 22.04
C VAL A 139 -29.68 -2.41 22.88
N GLN A 140 -30.10 -2.10 24.10
CA GLN A 140 -30.90 -2.98 24.95
C GLN A 140 -32.21 -3.24 24.21
N VAL A 141 -32.27 -4.34 23.45
CA VAL A 141 -33.53 -4.85 22.91
C VAL A 141 -34.33 -5.34 24.12
N LYS A 142 -35.21 -4.48 24.63
CA LYS A 142 -36.19 -4.82 25.65
C LYS A 142 -37.13 -5.86 25.05
N GLN A 143 -36.94 -7.14 25.36
CA GLN A 143 -37.91 -8.17 25.04
C GLN A 143 -39.22 -7.81 25.76
N ARG A 144 -40.28 -7.52 25.00
CA ARG A 144 -41.63 -7.41 25.57
C ARG A 144 -42.09 -8.80 25.97
N THR A 145 -42.40 -8.98 27.25
CA THR A 145 -43.09 -10.17 27.76
C THR A 145 -44.58 -10.09 27.37
N PRO A 146 -45.23 -11.22 27.07
CA PRO A 146 -46.63 -11.27 26.65
C PRO A 146 -47.58 -11.21 27.86
N SER A 147 -47.54 -10.11 28.61
CA SER A 147 -48.43 -9.88 29.75
C SER A 147 -49.11 -8.51 29.75
N ASP A 148 -49.06 -7.79 28.63
CA ASP A 148 -49.76 -6.52 28.40
C ASP A 148 -50.80 -6.64 27.28
N PHE A 149 -51.65 -7.68 27.34
CA PHE A 149 -52.92 -7.77 26.61
C PHE A 149 -54.02 -8.21 27.57
#